data_AF-A0A314LBQ1-F1
#
_entry.id   AF-A0A314LBQ1-F1
#
_cell.length_a   1.000
_cell.length_b   1.000
_cell.length_c   1.000
_cell.angle_alpha   90.00
_cell.angle_beta   90.00
_cell.angle_gamma   90.00
#
_symmetry.space_group_name_H-M   'P 1'
#
loop_
_entity.id
_entity.type
_entity.pdbx_description
1 polymer ?
#
loop_
_entity_poly.entity_id
_entity_poly.type
_entity_poly.pdbx_seq_one_letter_code
_entity_poly.pdbx_strand_id
1 'polypeptide(L)'
;VSHGGTDSLLISKCIKSEWKVPWKITNIISKIQELLVEEHGFEINHCLRESNRPGDKLPNLSHSLDKIHVFNFFPGLPNRVKGLVNMDRWNLPSFTIKKIIPSHINYDSP
;
A
#
# COMPACT_ATOMS: atom_id res chain seq x y z
N VAL A 1 -0.50 21.25 -4.10
CA VAL A 1 -0.04 19.99 -4.74
C VAL A 1 -0.44 18.86 -3.83
N SER A 2 -1.23 17.92 -4.35
CA SER A 2 -1.67 16.74 -3.61
C SER A 2 -0.65 15.61 -3.86
N HIS A 3 -0.32 14.84 -2.82
CA HIS A 3 0.72 13.81 -2.90
C HIS A 3 0.16 12.44 -2.52
N GLY A 4 0.69 11.39 -3.13
CA GLY A 4 0.38 10.00 -2.78
C GLY A 4 1.60 9.10 -2.87
N GLY A 5 1.56 8.02 -2.09
CA GLY A 5 2.62 7.03 -2.00
C GLY A 5 2.25 5.72 -2.70
N THR A 6 3.23 5.07 -3.33
CA THR A 6 3.13 3.69 -3.80
C THR A 6 4.39 2.90 -3.44
N ASP A 7 4.22 1.66 -2.97
CA ASP A 7 5.33 0.73 -2.72
C ASP A 7 5.85 0.06 -4.00
N SER A 8 5.19 0.28 -5.13
CA SER A 8 5.65 -0.19 -6.43
C SER A 8 6.58 0.82 -7.08
N LEU A 9 7.89 0.54 -6.98
CA LEU A 9 8.92 1.34 -7.64
C LEU A 9 8.69 1.42 -9.16
N LEU A 10 8.30 0.29 -9.78
CA LEU A 10 7.98 0.22 -11.20
C LEU A 10 6.90 1.24 -11.58
N ILE A 11 5.78 1.26 -10.84
CA ILE A 11 4.66 2.16 -11.13
C ILE A 11 5.08 3.62 -10.95
N SER A 12 5.78 3.95 -9.85
CA SER A 12 6.25 5.32 -9.61
C SER A 12 7.18 5.81 -10.74
N LYS A 13 8.13 4.98 -11.17
CA LYS A 13 9.08 5.33 -12.24
C LYS A 13 8.42 5.42 -13.61
N CYS A 14 7.44 4.57 -13.90
CA CYS A 14 6.67 4.63 -15.13
C CYS A 14 5.78 5.87 -15.21
N ILE A 15 5.11 6.25 -14.12
CA ILE A 15 4.27 7.46 -14.08
C ILE A 15 5.10 8.73 -14.28
N LYS A 16 6.31 8.76 -13.71
CA LYS A 16 7.26 9.87 -13.89
C LYS A 16 7.96 9.85 -15.27
N SER A 17 7.60 8.92 -16.15
CA SER A 17 8.22 8.72 -17.47
C SER A 17 9.74 8.50 -17.40
N GLU A 18 10.26 8.06 -16.26
CA GLU A 18 11.68 7.74 -16.09
C GLU A 18 12.02 6.38 -16.70
N TRP A 19 11.08 5.43 -16.62
CA TRP A 19 11.23 4.07 -17.13
C TRP A 19 10.23 3.78 -18.25
N LYS A 20 10.68 2.99 -19.23
CA LYS A 20 9.79 2.50 -20.30
C LYS A 20 8.68 1.64 -19.71
N VAL A 21 7.44 1.96 -20.05
CA VAL A 21 6.26 1.26 -19.55
C VAL A 21 6.13 -0.12 -20.20
N PRO A 22 6.04 -1.21 -19.42
CA PRO A 22 5.73 -2.53 -19.96
C PRO A 22 4.36 -2.53 -20.66
N TRP A 23 4.29 -3.13 -21.84
CA TRP A 23 3.08 -3.12 -22.70
C TRP A 23 1.80 -3.57 -21.97
N LYS A 24 1.92 -4.51 -21.03
CA LYS A 24 0.79 -5.05 -20.25
C LYS A 24 0.09 -3.99 -19.38
N ILE A 25 0.81 -2.96 -18.95
CA ILE A 25 0.30 -1.94 -18.03
C ILE A 25 0.26 -0.54 -18.66
N THR A 26 0.58 -0.42 -19.96
CA THR A 26 0.62 0.87 -20.66
C THR A 26 -0.68 1.65 -20.50
N ASN A 27 -1.83 1.02 -20.75
CA ASN A 27 -3.13 1.69 -20.65
C ASN A 27 -3.41 2.19 -19.21
N ILE A 28 -2.98 1.44 -18.20
CA ILE A 28 -3.17 1.80 -16.79
C ILE A 28 -2.30 3.02 -16.46
N ILE A 29 -1.02 2.99 -16.82
CA ILE A 29 -0.08 4.09 -16.55
C ILE A 29 -0.53 5.36 -17.29
N SER A 30 -0.91 5.27 -18.56
CA SER A 30 -1.40 6.42 -19.32
C SER A 30 -2.65 7.04 -18.68
N LYS A 31 -3.59 6.23 -18.21
CA LYS A 31 -4.79 6.75 -17.53
C LYS A 31 -4.45 7.42 -16.19
N ILE A 32 -3.46 6.89 -15.46
CA ILE A 32 -2.97 7.51 -14.23
C ILE A 32 -2.31 8.86 -14.52
N GLN A 33 -1.48 8.96 -15.56
CA GLN A 33 -0.83 10.21 -15.94
C GLN A 33 -1.86 11.29 -16.32
N GLU A 34 -2.84 10.94 -17.16
CA GLU A 34 -3.92 11.83 -17.57
C GLU A 34 -4.73 12.35 -16.35
N LEU A 35 -5.28 11.44 -15.54
CA LEU A 35 -6.20 11.81 -14.46
C LEU A 35 -5.50 12.43 -13.26
N LEU A 36 -4.34 11.89 -12.84
CA LEU A 36 -3.72 12.31 -11.59
C LEU A 36 -2.68 13.40 -11.84
N VAL A 37 -1.84 13.27 -12.86
CA VAL A 37 -0.73 14.22 -13.07
C VAL A 37 -1.20 15.44 -13.85
N GLU A 38 -1.83 15.24 -15.01
CA GLU A 38 -2.20 16.34 -15.91
C GLU A 38 -3.43 17.12 -15.43
N GLU A 39 -4.50 16.42 -15.05
CA GLU A 39 -5.76 17.06 -14.64
C GLU A 39 -5.71 17.64 -13.22
N HIS A 40 -5.01 16.97 -12.29
CA HIS A 40 -5.07 17.29 -10.86
C HIS A 40 -3.73 17.73 -10.25
N GLY A 41 -2.63 17.71 -11.01
CA GLY A 41 -1.30 18.11 -10.51
C GLY A 41 -0.86 17.27 -9.31
N PHE A 42 -1.21 15.99 -9.30
CA PHE A 42 -0.95 15.07 -8.20
C PHE A 42 0.44 14.44 -8.36
N GLU A 43 1.21 14.41 -7.27
CA GLU A 43 2.55 13.84 -7.28
C GLU A 43 2.56 12.45 -6.64
N ILE A 44 3.01 11.45 -7.41
CA ILE A 44 3.10 10.05 -6.96
C ILE A 44 4.56 9.71 -6.66
N ASN A 45 4.83 9.42 -5.39
CA ASN A 45 6.17 9.09 -4.90
C ASN A 45 6.26 7.64 -4.46
N HIS A 46 7.46 7.06 -4.64
CA HIS A 46 7.74 5.73 -4.11
C HIS A 46 7.89 5.80 -2.59
N CYS A 47 7.22 4.92 -1.87
CA CYS A 47 7.40 4.74 -0.43
C CYS A 47 7.84 3.30 -0.12
N LEU A 48 8.58 3.13 0.99
CA LEU A 48 8.90 1.79 1.47
C LEU A 48 7.62 1.09 1.91
N ARG A 49 7.55 -0.22 1.69
CA ARG A 49 6.39 -1.06 2.06
C ARG A 49 5.97 -0.89 3.53
N GLU A 50 6.94 -0.68 4.41
CA GLU A 50 6.67 -0.47 5.84
C GLU A 50 5.87 0.79 6.13
N SER A 51 6.00 1.82 5.28
CA SER A 51 5.26 3.07 5.35
C SER A 51 3.95 3.03 4.55
N ASN A 52 3.74 2.01 3.69
CA ASN A 52 2.51 1.83 2.91
C ASN A 52 1.52 0.85 3.55
N ARG A 53 1.67 0.52 4.84
CA ARG A 53 0.87 -0.54 5.49
C ARG A 53 -0.64 -0.32 5.42
N PRO A 54 -1.19 0.90 5.59
CA PRO A 54 -2.62 1.11 5.38
C PRO A 54 -3.05 0.74 3.96
N GLY A 55 -2.26 1.15 2.96
CA GLY A 55 -2.47 0.86 1.55
C GLY A 55 -2.39 -0.64 1.23
N ASP A 56 -1.44 -1.37 1.82
CA ASP A 56 -1.33 -2.83 1.68
C ASP A 56 -2.48 -3.59 2.37
N LYS A 57 -2.99 -3.05 3.49
CA LYS A 57 -3.98 -3.76 4.30
C LYS A 57 -5.39 -3.63 3.74
N LEU A 58 -5.70 -2.54 3.06
CA LEU A 58 -7.02 -2.30 2.46
C LEU A 58 -7.40 -3.34 1.39
N PRO A 59 -6.57 -3.64 0.38
CA PRO A 59 -6.85 -4.69 -0.61
C PRO A 59 -7.02 -6.07 0.00
N ASN A 60 -6.30 -6.39 1.09
CA ASN A 60 -6.46 -7.66 1.80
C ASN A 60 -7.85 -7.85 2.42
N LEU A 61 -8.62 -6.77 2.59
CA LEU A 61 -10.02 -6.83 3.04
C LEU A 61 -11.00 -7.04 1.88
N SER A 62 -10.55 -6.94 0.62
CA SER A 62 -11.41 -7.17 -0.55
C SER A 62 -12.00 -8.56 -0.59
N HIS A 63 -11.31 -9.58 -0.05
CA HIS A 63 -11.86 -10.94 0.07
C HIS A 63 -13.15 -11.01 0.90
N SER A 64 -13.39 -10.03 1.78
CA SER A 64 -14.59 -9.93 2.61
C SER A 64 -15.63 -8.94 2.08
N LEU A 65 -15.39 -8.33 0.91
CA LEU A 65 -16.25 -7.31 0.32
C LEU A 65 -16.73 -7.78 -1.06
N ASP A 66 -18.04 -7.84 -1.26
CA ASP A 66 -18.64 -8.28 -2.53
C ASP A 66 -18.49 -7.26 -3.67
N LYS A 67 -18.05 -6.03 -3.36
CA LYS A 67 -17.97 -4.91 -4.31
C LYS A 67 -16.75 -4.04 -4.04
N ILE A 68 -16.32 -3.32 -5.07
CA ILE A 68 -15.31 -2.25 -4.95
C ILE A 68 -15.85 -1.20 -3.96
N HIS A 69 -15.07 -0.94 -2.91
CA HIS A 69 -15.44 0.03 -1.88
C HIS A 69 -14.35 1.10 -1.77
N VAL A 70 -14.76 2.36 -1.82
CA VAL A 70 -13.86 3.52 -1.73
C VAL A 70 -14.02 4.17 -0.36
N PHE A 71 -12.95 4.16 0.43
CA PHE A 71 -12.92 4.79 1.74
C PHE A 71 -12.43 6.24 1.62
N ASN A 72 -13.36 7.18 1.49
CA ASN A 72 -13.04 8.61 1.32
C ASN A 72 -12.66 9.31 2.63
N PHE A 73 -13.06 8.76 3.79
CA PHE A 73 -12.89 9.42 5.09
C PHE A 73 -12.34 8.46 6.13
N PHE A 74 -11.49 8.99 7.02
CA PHE A 74 -10.89 8.23 8.12
C PHE A 74 -11.91 7.48 9.01
N PRO A 75 -13.06 8.07 9.41
CA PRO A 75 -14.06 7.35 10.20
C PRO A 75 -14.66 6.13 9.48
N GLY A 76 -14.68 6.13 8.15
CA GLY A 76 -15.16 5.01 7.34
C GLY A 76 -14.18 3.83 7.27
N LEU A 77 -12.92 4.02 7.68
CA LEU A 77 -11.92 2.96 7.60
C LEU A 77 -12.22 1.82 8.60
N PRO A 78 -11.90 0.56 8.24
CA PRO A 78 -11.91 -0.55 9.19
C PRO A 78 -10.98 -0.28 10.38
N ASN A 79 -11.36 -0.71 11.58
CA ASN A 79 -10.61 -0.44 12.82
C ASN A 79 -9.12 -0.84 12.71
N ARG A 80 -8.82 -1.96 12.05
CA ARG A 80 -7.45 -2.42 11.83
C ARG A 80 -6.63 -1.44 10.97
N VAL A 81 -7.24 -0.82 9.96
CA VAL A 81 -6.57 0.16 9.09
C VAL A 81 -6.46 1.51 9.79
N LYS A 82 -7.48 1.92 10.57
CA LYS A 82 -7.42 3.12 11.41
C LYS A 82 -6.23 3.08 12.36
N GLY A 83 -5.99 1.93 12.99
CA GLY A 83 -4.83 1.72 13.87
C GLY A 83 -3.51 1.98 13.15
N LEU A 84 -3.34 1.47 11.93
CA LEU A 84 -2.14 1.70 11.12
C LEU A 84 -1.95 3.18 10.76
N VAL A 85 -3.02 3.85 10.32
CA VAL A 85 -2.96 5.29 10.00
C VAL A 85 -2.64 6.13 11.24
N ASN A 86 -3.15 5.76 12.41
CA ASN A 86 -2.80 6.45 13.66
C ASN A 86 -1.35 6.22 14.08
N MET A 87 -0.83 5.01 13.91
CA MET A 87 0.60 4.74 14.15
C MET A 87 1.50 5.59 13.26
N ASP A 88 1.17 5.69 11.97
CA ASP A 88 1.90 6.55 11.03
C ASP A 88 1.83 8.03 11.45
N ARG A 89 0.64 8.52 11.86
CA ARG A 89 0.46 9.88 12.39
C ARG A 89 1.28 10.17 13.64
N TRP A 90 1.50 9.16 14.47
CA TRP A 90 2.32 9.25 15.68
C TRP A 90 3.81 9.00 15.43
N ASN A 91 4.23 8.80 14.17
CA ASN A 91 5.60 8.41 13.82
C ASN A 91 6.07 7.16 14.58
N LEU A 92 5.15 6.25 14.89
CA LEU A 92 5.51 5.02 15.59
C LEU A 92 6.03 3.99 14.58
N PRO A 93 7.24 3.45 14.82
CA PRO A 93 7.74 2.38 13.99
C PRO A 93 6.82 1.17 14.13
N SER A 94 6.46 0.58 13.01
CA SER A 94 5.63 -0.60 12.99
C SER A 94 6.54 -1.81 12.83
N PHE A 95 6.94 -2.45 13.93
CA PHE A 95 7.82 -3.63 13.84
C PHE A 95 7.02 -4.86 13.40
N THR A 96 7.51 -5.58 12.40
CA THR A 96 6.97 -6.90 12.06
C THR A 96 7.75 -7.95 12.83
N ILE A 97 7.20 -8.41 13.96
CA ILE A 97 7.79 -9.52 14.70
C ILE A 97 7.49 -10.79 13.90
N LYS A 98 8.49 -11.34 13.21
CA LYS A 98 8.39 -12.68 12.62
C LYS A 98 8.32 -13.67 13.78
N LYS A 99 7.18 -14.35 13.93
CA LYS A 99 7.10 -15.49 14.85
C LYS A 99 7.99 -16.57 14.29
N ILE A 100 9.17 -16.76 14.87
CA ILE A 100 10.01 -17.92 14.60
C ILE A 100 9.19 -19.10 15.12
N ILE A 101 8.65 -19.92 14.21
CA ILE A 101 8.13 -21.21 14.61
C ILE A 101 9.38 -21.98 15.05
N PRO A 102 9.51 -22.38 16.34
CA PRO A 102 10.63 -23.19 16.74
C PRO A 102 10.52 -24.49 15.96
N SER A 103 11.39 -24.64 14.97
CA SER A 103 11.56 -25.92 14.32
C SER A 103 12.13 -26.85 15.40
N HIS A 104 11.50 -28.01 15.62
CA HIS A 104 12.00 -29.13 16.43
C HIS A 104 12.31 -28.82 17.92
N ILE A 105 11.27 -28.71 18.75
CA ILE A 105 11.37 -29.13 20.16
C ILE A 105 10.74 -30.54 20.22
N ASN A 106 11.56 -31.58 20.08
CA ASN A 106 11.16 -32.93 20.51
C ASN A 106 11.30 -32.96 22.03
N TYR A 107 10.17 -33.01 22.73
CA TYR A 107 10.12 -33.28 24.15
C TYR A 107 9.90 -34.78 24.31
N ASP A 108 10.96 -35.53 24.55
CA ASP A 108 10.84 -36.92 24.99
C ASP A 108 10.58 -36.91 26.51
N SER A 109 9.35 -37.25 26.90
CA SER A 109 8.98 -37.43 28.31
C SER A 109 9.73 -38.63 28.91
N PRO A 110 10.18 -38.55 30.18
CA PRO A 110 10.78 -39.69 30.89
C PRO A 110 9.80 -40.82 31.19
#